data_AF-A0A2V8MBC8-F1
#
_entry.id   AF-A0A2V8MBC8-F1
#
_cell.length_a   1.000
_cell.length_b   1.000
_cell.length_c   1.000
_cell.angle_alpha   90.00
_cell.angle_beta   90.00
_cell.angle_gamma   90.00
#
_symmetry.space_group_name_H-M   'P 1'
#
loop_
_entity.id
_entity.type
_entity.pdbx_description
1 polymer ?
#
loop_
_entity_poly.entity_id
_entity_poly.type
_entity_poly.pdbx_seq_one_letter_code
_entity_poly.pdbx_strand_id
1 'polypeptide(L)'
;MLSVFLSSVLLLSVIAVLQVRAQQSSQKSAPAPSNWKAVDDAMGRAGQDQPDGAHKYAMPRSDLKVTLDGVELKAGFALGSWAAFDKMGTQSEVMGDLVLTEAEIAPVMQKLADSGIEITGLHNHLIRTTPPVMYMHIGGHGDAAHLASAIHDALALTKTPTSAPAANPNADLGFDGKQIDSVVGHQGKNNNGVYQFSVPRAEKIMENGMTVPNSMGVATALNFQPTGSGKAAITGDFVLTAKEVNPVIKALRQNGIAVTALHSHMLEEQPRLFFMHFWANDDATKLARGLRAALDQTNSAKEK
;
A
#
# COMPACT_ATOMS: atom_id res chain seq x y z
N MET A 1 -84.11 -32.58 45.78
CA MET A 1 -84.32 -31.13 45.86
C MET A 1 -82.93 -30.49 45.80
N LEU A 2 -82.30 -30.26 44.64
CA LEU A 2 -82.57 -29.29 43.56
C LEU A 2 -82.79 -27.85 44.04
N SER A 3 -81.79 -26.97 43.83
CA SER A 3 -81.85 -25.56 43.38
C SER A 3 -80.49 -24.89 43.64
N VAL A 4 -79.62 -24.64 42.64
CA VAL A 4 -79.56 -23.56 41.62
C VAL A 4 -78.76 -22.32 42.07
N PHE A 5 -77.82 -21.90 41.20
CA PHE A 5 -77.22 -20.57 40.90
C PHE A 5 -75.68 -20.63 40.84
N LEU A 6 -75.06 -20.90 39.67
CA LEU A 6 -74.65 -19.96 38.61
C LEU A 6 -73.89 -18.71 39.09
N SER A 7 -72.59 -18.62 38.84
CA SER A 7 -72.03 -17.75 37.78
C SER A 7 -70.50 -17.64 37.83
N SER A 8 -69.94 -17.37 36.64
CA SER A 8 -68.61 -16.80 36.35
C SER A 8 -67.53 -17.78 35.88
N VAL A 9 -67.60 -18.09 34.59
CA VAL A 9 -66.49 -18.62 33.79
C VAL A 9 -65.59 -17.44 33.41
N LEU A 10 -64.34 -17.44 33.84
CA LEU A 10 -63.31 -16.49 33.42
C LEU A 10 -62.59 -17.07 32.18
N LEU A 11 -62.81 -16.48 31.01
CA LEU A 11 -62.06 -16.79 29.79
C LEU A 11 -60.64 -16.23 29.90
N LEU A 12 -59.64 -17.11 29.98
CA LEU A 12 -58.23 -16.76 29.82
C LEU A 12 -57.89 -16.71 28.31
N SER A 13 -57.77 -15.49 27.77
CA SER A 13 -57.26 -15.26 26.41
C SER A 13 -55.73 -15.31 26.42
N VAL A 14 -55.15 -16.41 25.95
CA VAL A 14 -53.70 -16.52 25.72
C VAL A 14 -53.38 -15.86 24.37
N ILE A 15 -52.76 -14.68 24.39
CA ILE A 15 -52.21 -14.04 23.20
C ILE A 15 -50.84 -14.67 22.91
N ALA A 16 -50.77 -15.50 21.88
CA ALA A 16 -49.50 -16.02 21.35
C ALA A 16 -48.88 -14.94 20.43
N VAL A 17 -47.79 -14.31 20.87
CA VAL A 17 -46.99 -13.40 20.03
C VAL A 17 -46.04 -14.25 19.18
N LEU A 18 -46.37 -14.44 17.91
CA LEU A 18 -45.48 -15.00 16.89
C LEU A 18 -44.44 -13.93 16.49
N GLN A 19 -43.20 -14.06 16.97
CA GLN A 19 -42.08 -13.29 16.44
C GLN A 19 -41.63 -13.89 15.10
N VAL A 20 -42.02 -13.24 14.00
CA VAL A 20 -41.42 -13.48 12.68
C VAL A 20 -40.01 -12.90 12.70
N ARG A 21 -38.98 -13.75 12.82
CA ARG A 21 -37.60 -13.36 12.53
C ARG A 21 -37.47 -13.19 11.02
N ALA A 22 -37.39 -11.94 10.56
CA ALA A 22 -36.94 -11.64 9.21
C ALA A 22 -35.49 -12.11 9.07
N GLN A 23 -35.24 -13.16 8.28
CA GLN A 23 -33.91 -13.48 7.79
C GLN A 23 -33.50 -12.38 6.82
N GLN A 24 -32.76 -11.38 7.29
CA GLN A 24 -32.02 -10.47 6.42
C GLN A 24 -30.92 -11.29 5.75
N SER A 25 -31.16 -11.69 4.51
CA SER A 25 -30.09 -12.06 3.60
C SER A 25 -29.19 -10.83 3.43
N SER A 26 -27.94 -10.96 3.85
CA SER A 26 -26.89 -9.99 3.53
C SER A 26 -26.63 -10.04 2.02
N GLN A 27 -27.45 -9.34 1.24
CA GLN A 27 -27.11 -8.98 -0.12
C GLN A 27 -25.81 -8.17 -0.07
N LYS A 28 -24.70 -8.78 -0.47
CA LYS A 28 -23.51 -8.03 -0.86
C LYS A 28 -23.95 -7.10 -1.99
N SER A 29 -24.04 -5.81 -1.69
CA SER A 29 -24.25 -4.77 -2.68
C SER A 29 -23.19 -4.93 -3.78
N ALA A 30 -23.62 -4.89 -5.04
CA ALA A 30 -22.70 -4.72 -6.14
C ALA A 30 -21.87 -3.43 -5.90
N PRO A 31 -20.56 -3.41 -6.19
CA PRO A 31 -19.78 -2.20 -6.08
C PRO A 31 -20.43 -1.11 -6.93
N ALA A 32 -20.55 0.10 -6.37
CA ALA A 32 -21.03 1.25 -7.12
C ALA A 32 -20.16 1.42 -8.39
N PRO A 33 -20.74 1.84 -9.53
CA PRO A 33 -19.96 2.09 -10.74
C PRO A 33 -18.81 3.04 -10.42
N SER A 34 -17.58 2.62 -10.74
CA SER A 34 -16.38 3.40 -10.45
C SER A 34 -16.47 4.76 -11.14
N ASN A 35 -16.32 5.83 -10.35
CA ASN A 35 -16.21 7.19 -10.85
C ASN A 35 -14.89 7.45 -11.61
N TRP A 36 -14.05 6.43 -11.76
CA TRP A 36 -12.71 6.52 -12.34
C TRP A 36 -12.63 6.03 -13.78
N LYS A 37 -13.74 5.66 -14.43
CA LYS A 37 -13.69 5.12 -15.79
C LYS A 37 -12.92 6.00 -16.79
N ALA A 38 -13.13 7.32 -16.77
CA ALA A 38 -12.39 8.23 -17.66
C ALA A 38 -10.88 8.23 -17.36
N VAL A 39 -10.51 8.07 -16.09
CA VAL A 39 -9.12 7.98 -15.63
C VAL A 39 -8.51 6.64 -16.02
N ASP A 40 -9.26 5.53 -15.88
CA ASP A 40 -8.85 4.20 -16.35
C ASP A 40 -8.61 4.18 -17.86
N ASP A 41 -9.53 4.76 -18.63
CA ASP A 41 -9.42 4.87 -20.08
C ASP A 41 -8.19 5.71 -20.47
N ALA A 42 -7.95 6.85 -19.80
CA ALA A 42 -6.79 7.72 -20.05
C ALA A 42 -5.46 7.09 -19.62
N MET A 43 -5.45 6.36 -18.50
CA MET A 43 -4.29 5.59 -18.03
C MET A 43 -4.00 4.39 -18.94
N GLY A 44 -4.98 3.95 -19.74
CA GLY A 44 -4.89 2.77 -20.59
C GLY A 44 -4.93 1.45 -19.82
N ARG A 45 -5.40 1.45 -18.57
CA ARG A 45 -5.54 0.28 -17.71
C ARG A 45 -6.54 0.54 -16.59
N ALA A 46 -7.10 -0.52 -16.02
CA ALA A 46 -7.94 -0.42 -14.84
C ALA A 46 -7.10 -0.24 -13.57
N GLY A 47 -7.50 0.68 -12.70
CA GLY A 47 -6.98 0.80 -11.34
C GLY A 47 -7.78 -0.01 -10.34
N GLN A 48 -7.43 0.12 -9.06
CA GLN A 48 -8.10 -0.52 -7.95
C GLN A 48 -8.44 0.50 -6.87
N ASP A 49 -9.73 0.56 -6.53
CA ASP A 49 -10.19 1.34 -5.39
C ASP A 49 -9.60 0.79 -4.09
N GLN A 50 -9.09 1.69 -3.26
CA GLN A 50 -8.50 1.40 -1.97
C GLN A 50 -9.52 1.67 -0.85
N PRO A 51 -9.43 0.97 0.29
CA PRO A 51 -10.38 1.15 1.39
C PRO A 51 -10.42 2.57 1.98
N ASP A 52 -9.37 3.36 1.76
CA ASP A 52 -9.25 4.76 2.19
C ASP A 52 -9.69 5.78 1.12
N GLY A 53 -10.27 5.33 0.01
CA GLY A 53 -10.92 6.17 -0.99
C GLY A 53 -10.09 6.45 -2.24
N ALA A 54 -8.77 6.24 -2.19
CA ALA A 54 -7.90 6.44 -3.34
C ALA A 54 -8.12 5.39 -4.45
N HIS A 55 -7.78 5.73 -5.68
CA HIS A 55 -7.82 4.84 -6.83
C HIS A 55 -6.42 4.61 -7.37
N LYS A 56 -5.92 3.36 -7.26
CA LYS A 56 -4.49 3.05 -7.42
C LYS A 56 -4.20 2.16 -8.62
N TYR A 57 -3.18 2.53 -9.38
CA TYR A 57 -2.62 1.79 -10.49
C TYR A 57 -1.29 1.16 -10.07
N ALA A 58 -1.22 -0.17 -10.05
CA ALA A 58 0.03 -0.90 -9.90
C ALA A 58 0.65 -1.20 -11.27
N MET A 59 1.94 -0.91 -11.42
CA MET A 59 2.69 -0.99 -12.68
C MET A 59 4.04 -1.65 -12.45
N PRO A 60 4.05 -2.94 -12.05
CA PRO A 60 5.30 -3.64 -11.73
C PRO A 60 6.20 -3.76 -12.96
N ARG A 61 7.49 -3.47 -12.80
CA ARG A 61 8.54 -3.62 -13.82
C ARG A 61 8.98 -5.08 -13.97
N SER A 62 8.06 -5.98 -14.36
CA SER A 62 8.39 -7.40 -14.58
C SER A 62 9.24 -7.65 -15.83
N ASP A 63 9.45 -6.63 -16.67
CA ASP A 63 10.44 -6.60 -17.74
C ASP A 63 11.88 -6.56 -17.21
N LEU A 64 12.09 -6.05 -16.00
CA LEU A 64 13.41 -5.89 -15.39
C LEU A 64 13.84 -7.17 -14.64
N LYS A 65 15.13 -7.50 -14.80
CA LYS A 65 15.82 -8.60 -14.10
C LYS A 65 16.88 -8.04 -13.17
N VAL A 66 16.44 -7.44 -12.07
CA VAL A 66 17.32 -6.81 -11.08
C VAL A 66 17.72 -7.82 -10.02
N THR A 67 19.00 -7.80 -9.64
CA THR A 67 19.57 -8.62 -8.58
C THR A 67 20.22 -7.74 -7.51
N LEU A 68 20.24 -8.22 -6.27
CA LEU A 68 20.98 -7.61 -5.16
C LEU A 68 21.47 -8.70 -4.21
N ASP A 69 22.76 -8.68 -3.88
CA ASP A 69 23.40 -9.63 -2.96
C ASP A 69 23.05 -11.11 -3.27
N GLY A 70 22.97 -11.45 -4.56
CA GLY A 70 22.65 -12.81 -5.06
C GLY A 70 21.15 -13.14 -5.14
N VAL A 71 20.25 -12.21 -4.82
CA VAL A 71 18.79 -12.38 -4.89
C VAL A 71 18.21 -11.68 -6.13
N GLU A 72 17.50 -12.41 -7.00
CA GLU A 72 16.67 -11.79 -8.05
C GLU A 72 15.43 -11.17 -7.41
N LEU A 73 15.20 -9.87 -7.66
CA LEU A 73 14.11 -9.11 -7.06
C LEU A 73 12.83 -9.33 -7.87
N LYS A 74 11.76 -9.82 -7.21
CA LYS A 74 10.43 -9.83 -7.82
C LYS A 74 9.97 -8.39 -8.01
N ALA A 75 9.23 -8.14 -9.10
CA ALA A 75 8.73 -6.78 -9.34
C ALA A 75 7.81 -6.28 -8.21
N GLY A 76 6.93 -7.15 -7.69
CA GLY A 76 6.10 -6.83 -6.53
C GLY A 76 6.85 -6.71 -5.19
N PHE A 77 8.13 -7.05 -5.13
CA PHE A 77 8.96 -6.92 -3.93
C PHE A 77 9.65 -5.56 -3.83
N ALA A 78 10.22 -5.07 -4.94
CA ALA A 78 11.03 -3.85 -4.93
C ALA A 78 10.95 -3.02 -6.22
N LEU A 79 10.32 -3.50 -7.30
CA LEU A 79 10.30 -2.83 -8.62
C LEU A 79 8.86 -2.47 -9.03
N GLY A 80 8.07 -2.03 -8.07
CA GLY A 80 6.65 -1.73 -8.25
C GLY A 80 6.42 -0.25 -8.49
N SER A 81 6.37 0.19 -9.76
CA SER A 81 5.87 1.53 -10.05
C SER A 81 4.39 1.62 -9.69
N TRP A 82 3.93 2.79 -9.26
CA TRP A 82 2.52 3.04 -8.99
C TRP A 82 2.14 4.51 -9.17
N ALA A 83 0.85 4.74 -9.40
CA ALA A 83 0.21 6.04 -9.32
C ALA A 83 -1.13 5.87 -8.60
N ALA A 84 -1.50 6.80 -7.74
CA ALA A 84 -2.75 6.77 -7.01
C ALA A 84 -3.42 8.13 -7.05
N PHE A 85 -4.73 8.13 -7.25
CA PHE A 85 -5.56 9.30 -7.38
C PHE A 85 -6.49 9.41 -6.19
N ASP A 86 -6.68 10.63 -5.69
CA ASP A 86 -7.76 10.93 -4.75
C ASP A 86 -8.52 12.19 -5.20
N LYS A 87 -9.75 12.35 -4.71
CA LYS A 87 -10.60 13.50 -5.05
C LYS A 87 -10.34 14.67 -4.11
N MET A 88 -10.06 15.83 -4.69
CA MET A 88 -9.93 17.11 -4.01
C MET A 88 -11.01 18.09 -4.46
N GLY A 89 -12.24 17.92 -3.95
CA GLY A 89 -13.37 18.75 -4.37
C GLY A 89 -13.68 18.57 -5.86
N THR A 90 -13.41 19.59 -6.67
CA THR A 90 -13.59 19.56 -8.14
C THR A 90 -12.33 19.15 -8.91
N GLN A 91 -11.19 19.01 -8.24
CA GLN A 91 -9.93 18.55 -8.81
C GLN A 91 -9.57 17.17 -8.24
N SER A 92 -8.48 16.59 -8.74
CA SER A 92 -7.85 15.39 -8.19
C SER A 92 -6.40 15.65 -7.85
N GLU A 93 -5.93 14.94 -6.83
CA GLU A 93 -4.52 14.75 -6.54
C GLU A 93 -4.04 13.47 -7.21
N VAL A 94 -2.81 13.48 -7.71
CA VAL A 94 -2.08 12.26 -8.05
C VAL A 94 -0.75 12.25 -7.34
N MET A 95 -0.42 11.11 -6.74
CA MET A 95 0.92 10.80 -6.26
C MET A 95 1.40 9.52 -6.93
N GLY A 96 2.71 9.39 -7.08
CA GLY A 96 3.28 8.17 -7.65
C GLY A 96 4.75 7.97 -7.36
N ASP A 97 5.22 6.80 -7.75
CA ASP A 97 6.60 6.36 -7.70
C ASP A 97 6.86 5.53 -8.96
N LEU A 98 7.78 5.98 -9.81
CA LEU A 98 8.13 5.32 -11.06
C LEU A 98 9.53 4.71 -10.96
N VAL A 99 9.59 3.39 -11.14
CA VAL A 99 10.85 2.65 -11.26
C VAL A 99 11.39 2.77 -12.68
N LEU A 100 12.56 3.38 -12.81
CA LEU A 100 13.19 3.72 -14.08
C LEU A 100 14.61 3.17 -14.15
N THR A 101 15.00 2.71 -15.34
CA THR A 101 16.41 2.54 -15.68
C THR A 101 17.07 3.90 -15.91
N GLU A 102 18.39 4.00 -15.81
CA GLU A 102 19.10 5.26 -16.02
C GLU A 102 18.75 5.94 -17.36
N ALA A 103 18.62 5.15 -18.43
CA ALA A 103 18.27 5.66 -19.76
C ALA A 103 16.83 6.18 -19.87
N GLU A 104 15.92 5.69 -19.02
CA GLU A 104 14.51 6.10 -19.02
C GLU A 104 14.30 7.40 -18.21
N ILE A 105 15.20 7.77 -17.29
CA ILE A 105 15.03 8.91 -16.36
C ILE A 105 14.76 10.22 -17.11
N ALA A 106 15.71 10.66 -17.93
CA ALA A 106 15.63 11.96 -18.59
C ALA A 106 14.39 12.13 -19.51
N PRO A 107 14.07 11.18 -20.42
CA PRO A 107 12.90 11.33 -21.28
C PRO A 107 11.57 11.27 -20.50
N VAL A 108 11.46 10.42 -19.48
CA VAL A 108 10.26 10.34 -18.63
C VAL A 108 10.08 11.63 -17.83
N MET A 109 11.14 12.11 -17.19
CA MET A 109 11.12 13.34 -16.41
C MET A 109 10.64 14.54 -17.24
N GLN A 110 11.21 14.68 -18.45
CA GLN A 110 10.84 15.76 -19.36
C GLN A 110 9.37 15.69 -19.76
N LYS A 111 8.89 14.49 -20.14
CA LYS A 111 7.50 14.29 -20.56
C LYS A 111 6.51 14.60 -19.44
N LEU A 112 6.82 14.20 -18.20
CA LEU A 112 6.00 14.50 -17.02
C LEU A 112 5.96 16.02 -16.76
N ALA A 113 7.12 16.67 -16.73
CA ALA A 113 7.22 18.12 -16.50
C ALA A 113 6.47 18.93 -17.57
N ASP A 114 6.64 18.59 -18.86
CA ASP A 114 5.94 19.24 -19.98
C ASP A 114 4.42 19.07 -19.91
N SER A 115 3.94 18.04 -19.21
CA SER A 115 2.52 17.72 -19.06
C SER A 115 1.93 18.23 -17.74
N GLY A 116 2.71 18.94 -16.93
CA GLY A 116 2.29 19.52 -15.65
C GLY A 116 2.30 18.55 -14.46
N ILE A 117 3.04 17.44 -14.56
CA ILE A 117 3.32 16.55 -13.42
C ILE A 117 4.63 16.99 -12.78
N GLU A 118 4.60 17.22 -11.46
CA GLU A 118 5.75 17.63 -10.68
C GLU A 118 6.63 16.43 -10.33
N ILE A 119 7.94 16.65 -10.36
CA ILE A 119 8.92 15.68 -9.87
C ILE A 119 9.21 16.02 -8.41
N THR A 120 8.71 15.18 -7.50
CA THR A 120 8.82 15.41 -6.06
C THR A 120 10.02 14.69 -5.45
N GLY A 121 10.65 13.77 -6.19
CA GLY A 121 11.89 13.11 -5.80
C GLY A 121 12.50 12.28 -6.92
N LEU A 122 13.84 12.15 -6.92
CA LEU A 122 14.57 11.17 -7.73
C LEU A 122 15.71 10.60 -6.89
N HIS A 123 15.65 9.32 -6.57
CA HIS A 123 16.64 8.67 -5.71
C HIS A 123 16.62 7.15 -5.87
N ASN A 124 17.54 6.48 -5.20
CA ASN A 124 17.55 5.03 -5.10
C ASN A 124 16.71 4.56 -3.89
N HIS A 125 16.06 3.41 -3.98
CA HIS A 125 15.54 2.71 -2.78
C HIS A 125 16.54 1.67 -2.28
N LEU A 126 17.17 0.96 -3.21
CA LEU A 126 18.21 -0.03 -2.92
C LEU A 126 19.56 0.46 -3.45
N ILE A 127 20.65 -0.01 -2.86
CA ILE A 127 22.00 0.24 -3.34
C ILE A 127 22.63 -1.07 -3.80
N ARG A 128 23.53 -1.01 -4.79
CA ARG A 128 24.22 -2.18 -5.40
C ARG A 128 23.33 -3.11 -6.23
N THR A 129 22.17 -2.64 -6.66
CA THR A 129 21.34 -3.39 -7.61
C THR A 129 22.05 -3.56 -8.95
N THR A 130 21.86 -4.70 -9.59
CA THR A 130 22.36 -4.97 -10.94
C THR A 130 21.23 -5.50 -11.82
N PRO A 131 20.84 -4.79 -12.90
CA PRO A 131 21.26 -3.43 -13.24
C PRO A 131 20.77 -2.40 -12.19
N PRO A 132 21.40 -1.21 -12.13
CA PRO A 132 20.90 -0.13 -11.30
C PRO A 132 19.54 0.37 -11.78
N VAL A 133 18.71 0.79 -10.83
CA VAL A 133 17.39 1.39 -11.06
C VAL A 133 17.21 2.56 -10.11
N MET A 134 16.47 3.57 -10.55
CA MET A 134 16.12 4.75 -9.78
C MET A 134 14.60 4.86 -9.66
N TYR A 135 14.16 5.59 -8.65
CA TYR A 135 12.76 5.78 -8.29
C TYR A 135 12.47 7.27 -8.38
N MET A 136 11.44 7.60 -9.16
CA MET A 136 11.02 8.97 -9.41
C MET A 136 9.65 9.17 -8.80
N HIS A 137 9.60 9.96 -7.73
CA HIS A 137 8.35 10.37 -7.13
C HIS A 137 7.73 11.51 -7.92
N ILE A 138 6.42 11.40 -8.09
CA ILE A 138 5.63 12.36 -8.86
C ILE A 138 4.45 12.86 -8.03
N GLY A 139 4.07 14.12 -8.28
CA GLY A 139 2.91 14.77 -7.71
C GLY A 139 2.15 15.58 -8.77
N GLY A 140 0.86 15.81 -8.58
CA GLY A 140 0.10 16.66 -9.49
C GLY A 140 -1.33 16.93 -9.02
N HIS A 141 -1.87 18.07 -9.45
CA HIS A 141 -3.22 18.51 -9.10
C HIS A 141 -3.95 18.99 -10.35
N GLY A 142 -5.21 18.62 -10.52
CA GLY A 142 -6.01 19.10 -11.65
C GLY A 142 -7.07 18.12 -12.12
N ASP A 143 -7.30 18.10 -13.43
CA ASP A 143 -8.22 17.14 -14.06
C ASP A 143 -7.62 15.73 -14.03
N ALA A 144 -8.35 14.77 -13.46
CA ALA A 144 -7.84 13.42 -13.23
C ALA A 144 -7.52 12.68 -14.53
N ALA A 145 -8.30 12.88 -15.60
CA ALA A 145 -8.09 12.22 -16.89
C ALA A 145 -6.85 12.79 -17.61
N HIS A 146 -6.65 14.11 -17.55
CA HIS A 146 -5.42 14.76 -18.05
C HIS A 146 -4.18 14.23 -17.31
N LEU A 147 -4.21 14.19 -15.98
CA LEU A 147 -3.11 13.67 -15.16
C LEU A 147 -2.81 12.20 -15.48
N ALA A 148 -3.84 11.37 -15.65
CA ALA A 148 -3.66 9.97 -16.04
C ALA A 148 -3.07 9.82 -17.45
N SER A 149 -3.53 10.61 -18.43
CA SER A 149 -2.97 10.62 -19.78
C SER A 149 -1.50 11.05 -19.78
N ALA A 150 -1.12 12.03 -18.96
CA ALA A 150 0.27 12.47 -18.83
C ALA A 150 1.16 11.34 -18.31
N ILE A 151 0.71 10.61 -17.29
CA ILE A 151 1.43 9.45 -16.74
C ILE A 151 1.49 8.30 -17.76
N HIS A 152 0.39 8.02 -18.46
CA HIS A 152 0.36 7.02 -19.52
C HIS A 152 1.41 7.29 -20.60
N ASP A 153 1.44 8.52 -21.13
CA ASP A 153 2.41 8.89 -22.16
C ASP A 153 3.85 8.81 -21.67
N ALA A 154 4.12 9.17 -20.41
CA ALA A 154 5.43 9.05 -19.81
C ALA A 154 5.87 7.57 -19.69
N LEU A 155 4.94 6.68 -19.31
CA LEU A 155 5.18 5.23 -19.25
C LEU A 155 5.42 4.62 -20.65
N ALA A 156 4.87 5.21 -21.71
CA ALA A 156 5.14 4.76 -23.08
C ALA A 156 6.61 4.98 -23.50
N LEU A 157 7.37 5.77 -22.74
CA LEU A 157 8.82 5.96 -22.92
C LEU A 157 9.66 4.92 -22.17
N THR A 158 9.02 3.98 -21.47
CA THR A 158 9.66 2.89 -20.74
C THR A 158 9.26 1.53 -21.32
N LYS A 159 9.81 0.47 -20.74
CA LYS A 159 9.38 -0.92 -21.02
C LYS A 159 8.38 -1.46 -19.99
N THR A 160 7.74 -0.59 -19.19
CA THR A 160 6.75 -1.00 -18.20
C THR A 160 5.64 -1.83 -18.85
N PRO A 161 5.42 -3.08 -18.42
CA PRO A 161 4.40 -3.95 -19.00
C PRO A 161 2.99 -3.36 -18.89
N THR A 162 2.20 -3.50 -19.97
CA THR A 162 0.82 -2.97 -20.07
C THR A 162 -0.20 -3.76 -19.24
N SER A 163 0.15 -4.96 -18.77
CA SER A 163 -0.67 -5.77 -17.89
C SER A 163 0.12 -6.26 -16.67
N ALA A 164 -0.56 -6.35 -15.53
CA ALA A 164 0.01 -6.97 -14.34
C ALA A 164 -0.18 -8.50 -14.39
N PRO A 165 0.74 -9.29 -13.81
CA PRO A 165 0.54 -10.71 -13.62
C PRO A 165 -0.71 -11.00 -12.78
N ALA A 166 -1.36 -12.14 -13.02
CA ALA A 166 -2.50 -12.59 -12.23
C ALA A 166 -2.10 -12.77 -10.75
N ALA A 167 -2.96 -12.32 -9.84
CA ALA A 167 -2.72 -12.44 -8.41
C ALA A 167 -2.86 -13.89 -7.92
N ASN A 168 -1.89 -14.36 -7.15
CA ASN A 168 -1.89 -15.61 -6.42
C ASN A 168 -1.63 -15.33 -4.92
N PRO A 169 -2.68 -15.19 -4.11
CA PRO A 169 -2.54 -14.96 -2.67
C PRO A 169 -2.10 -16.20 -1.89
N ASN A 170 -2.08 -17.37 -2.53
CA ASN A 170 -1.72 -18.65 -1.91
C ASN A 170 -0.32 -19.14 -2.30
N ALA A 171 0.49 -18.27 -2.91
CA ALA A 171 1.87 -18.61 -3.25
C ALA A 171 2.65 -18.98 -1.99
N ASP A 172 3.44 -20.06 -2.04
CA ASP A 172 4.21 -20.49 -0.88
C ASP A 172 5.25 -19.43 -0.47
N LEU A 173 5.29 -19.13 0.82
CA LEU A 173 6.23 -18.18 1.43
C LEU A 173 7.46 -18.89 1.99
N GLY A 174 7.43 -20.20 2.23
CA GLY A 174 8.52 -20.93 2.87
C GLY A 174 8.80 -20.51 4.33
N PHE A 175 7.93 -19.70 4.93
CA PHE A 175 7.90 -19.29 6.34
C PHE A 175 6.45 -19.05 6.78
N ASP A 176 6.19 -19.05 8.10
CA ASP A 176 4.86 -18.85 8.66
C ASP A 176 4.47 -17.37 8.70
N GLY A 177 3.64 -16.94 7.75
CA GLY A 177 3.15 -15.55 7.68
C GLY A 177 2.40 -15.10 8.94
N LYS A 178 1.70 -16.00 9.65
CA LYS A 178 1.00 -15.65 10.90
C LYS A 178 1.97 -15.45 12.06
N GLN A 179 3.07 -16.20 12.08
CA GLN A 179 4.17 -15.91 12.99
C GLN A 179 4.77 -14.53 12.72
N ILE A 180 4.99 -14.19 11.44
CA ILE A 180 5.49 -12.85 11.06
C ILE A 180 4.49 -11.75 11.49
N ASP A 181 3.19 -11.95 11.26
CA ASP A 181 2.13 -11.02 11.71
C ASP A 181 2.23 -10.75 13.21
N SER A 182 2.33 -11.82 14.02
CA SER A 182 2.41 -11.71 15.47
C SER A 182 3.67 -10.98 15.95
N VAL A 183 4.78 -11.10 15.23
CA VAL A 183 6.04 -10.45 15.59
C VAL A 183 6.04 -8.98 15.18
N VAL A 184 5.58 -8.67 13.97
CA VAL A 184 5.46 -7.29 13.48
C VAL A 184 4.38 -6.53 14.28
N GLY A 185 3.32 -7.22 14.68
CA GLY A 185 2.16 -6.66 15.36
C GLY A 185 1.16 -6.01 14.40
N HIS A 186 1.16 -6.44 13.15
CA HIS A 186 0.24 -6.04 12.09
C HIS A 186 -0.05 -7.24 11.20
N GLN A 187 -1.24 -7.31 10.59
CA GLN A 187 -1.54 -8.31 9.60
C GLN A 187 -0.89 -8.01 8.24
N GLY A 188 -0.07 -8.94 7.75
CA GLY A 188 0.48 -8.92 6.40
C GLY A 188 -0.45 -9.53 5.35
N LYS A 189 -0.11 -9.32 4.08
CA LYS A 189 -0.79 -9.90 2.92
C LYS A 189 0.22 -10.57 2.01
N ASN A 190 -0.12 -11.78 1.56
CA ASN A 190 0.65 -12.45 0.52
C ASN A 190 0.21 -11.94 -0.85
N ASN A 191 1.14 -11.27 -1.54
CA ASN A 191 0.96 -10.76 -2.88
C ASN A 191 1.95 -11.46 -3.82
N ASN A 192 1.52 -12.55 -4.45
CA ASN A 192 2.34 -13.30 -5.42
C ASN A 192 3.66 -13.84 -4.83
N GLY A 193 3.62 -14.29 -3.58
CA GLY A 193 4.77 -14.83 -2.87
C GLY A 193 5.75 -13.75 -2.43
N VAL A 194 5.24 -12.54 -2.18
CA VAL A 194 5.87 -11.48 -1.41
C VAL A 194 4.92 -11.17 -0.26
N TYR A 195 5.39 -11.27 0.98
CA TYR A 195 4.57 -10.95 2.15
C TYR A 195 4.74 -9.48 2.50
N GLN A 196 3.65 -8.73 2.49
CA GLN A 196 3.67 -7.26 2.53
C GLN A 196 2.85 -6.73 3.71
N PHE A 197 3.39 -5.71 4.37
CA PHE A 197 2.71 -4.93 5.40
C PHE A 197 2.56 -3.49 4.92
N SER A 198 1.45 -2.88 5.29
CA SER A 198 1.26 -1.43 5.20
C SER A 198 0.86 -0.95 6.59
N VAL A 199 1.78 -0.24 7.25
CA VAL A 199 1.63 0.21 8.63
C VAL A 199 1.36 1.71 8.61
N PRO A 200 0.11 2.15 8.84
CA PRO A 200 -0.24 3.56 8.81
C PRO A 200 0.38 4.32 9.97
N ARG A 201 0.66 5.61 9.78
CA ARG A 201 1.00 6.51 10.89
C ARG A 201 -0.26 6.82 11.72
N ALA A 202 -0.08 7.15 12.99
CA ALA A 202 -1.19 7.46 13.89
C ALA A 202 -1.73 8.89 13.70
N GLU A 203 -0.86 9.84 13.37
CA GLU A 203 -1.24 11.18 12.96
C GLU A 203 -1.72 11.23 11.50
N LYS A 204 -2.46 12.28 11.16
CA LYS A 204 -2.82 12.58 9.77
C LYS A 204 -1.62 13.19 9.05
N ILE A 205 -1.38 12.72 7.83
CA ILE A 205 -0.44 13.34 6.91
C ILE A 205 -1.22 14.21 5.95
N MET A 206 -0.72 15.43 5.73
CA MET A 206 -1.32 16.41 4.86
C MET A 206 -0.35 16.82 3.76
N GLU A 207 -0.83 17.02 2.55
CA GLU A 207 -0.11 17.64 1.42
C GLU A 207 -1.07 18.70 0.85
N ASN A 208 -0.58 19.91 0.58
CA ASN A 208 -1.40 21.01 0.02
C ASN A 208 -2.72 21.27 0.78
N GLY A 209 -2.71 21.10 2.11
CA GLY A 209 -3.88 21.32 2.97
C GLY A 209 -4.93 20.20 2.94
N MET A 210 -4.68 19.09 2.23
CA MET A 210 -5.56 17.92 2.15
C MET A 210 -4.94 16.73 2.86
N THR A 211 -5.78 15.83 3.40
CA THR A 211 -5.29 14.59 4.01
C THR A 211 -4.87 13.61 2.93
N VAL A 212 -3.63 13.12 3.00
CA VAL A 212 -3.13 12.10 2.08
C VAL A 212 -3.58 10.71 2.55
N PRO A 213 -4.31 9.93 1.75
CA PRO A 213 -4.66 8.55 2.07
C PRO A 213 -3.41 7.67 2.23
N ASN A 214 -3.45 6.71 3.16
CA ASN A 214 -2.32 5.82 3.44
C ASN A 214 -1.86 5.04 2.20
N SER A 215 -2.80 4.65 1.35
CA SER A 215 -2.55 3.93 0.10
C SER A 215 -1.81 4.75 -0.96
N MET A 216 -1.69 6.07 -0.79
CA MET A 216 -0.92 7.01 -1.60
C MET A 216 0.54 7.18 -1.12
N GLY A 217 1.07 6.20 -0.38
CA GLY A 217 2.52 6.12 -0.10
C GLY A 217 2.98 6.82 1.17
N VAL A 218 2.07 7.05 2.14
CA VAL A 218 2.39 7.65 3.45
C VAL A 218 2.27 6.66 4.62
N ALA A 219 2.02 5.38 4.32
CA ALA A 219 2.15 4.28 5.27
C ALA A 219 3.51 3.58 5.11
N THR A 220 4.11 3.14 6.21
CA THR A 220 5.35 2.35 6.19
C THR A 220 5.10 1.02 5.48
N ALA A 221 5.82 0.74 4.39
CA ALA A 221 5.73 -0.54 3.70
C ALA A 221 6.87 -1.46 4.12
N LEU A 222 6.54 -2.70 4.46
CA LEU A 222 7.53 -3.74 4.79
C LEU A 222 7.26 -4.96 3.89
N ASN A 223 8.27 -5.39 3.14
CA ASN A 223 8.14 -6.51 2.20
C ASN A 223 9.11 -7.63 2.57
N PHE A 224 8.63 -8.87 2.46
CA PHE A 224 9.41 -10.09 2.62
C PHE A 224 9.31 -10.92 1.34
N GLN A 225 10.43 -11.11 0.66
CA GLN A 225 10.55 -12.04 -0.45
C GLN A 225 11.25 -13.32 0.03
N PRO A 226 10.62 -14.50 -0.06
CA PRO A 226 11.25 -15.76 0.28
C PRO A 226 12.57 -15.99 -0.48
N THR A 227 13.61 -16.39 0.24
CA THR A 227 14.92 -16.79 -0.33
C THR A 227 15.26 -18.26 -0.04
N GLY A 228 14.32 -19.01 0.53
CA GLY A 228 14.43 -20.44 0.82
C GLY A 228 14.80 -20.74 2.27
N SER A 229 14.48 -21.95 2.72
CA SER A 229 14.86 -22.46 4.05
C SER A 229 14.45 -21.55 5.23
N GLY A 230 13.24 -20.98 5.20
CA GLY A 230 12.75 -20.07 6.25
C GLY A 230 13.33 -18.65 6.18
N LYS A 231 14.18 -18.35 5.19
CA LYS A 231 14.77 -17.03 4.98
C LYS A 231 13.95 -16.16 4.04
N ALA A 232 14.12 -14.86 4.20
CA ALA A 232 13.59 -13.86 3.30
C ALA A 232 14.61 -12.73 3.07
N ALA A 233 14.59 -12.16 1.87
CA ALA A 233 15.06 -10.80 1.68
C ALA A 233 13.97 -9.83 2.13
N ILE A 234 14.36 -8.75 2.81
CA ILE A 234 13.47 -7.67 3.21
C ILE A 234 13.90 -6.34 2.60
N THR A 235 12.92 -5.55 2.23
CA THR A 235 13.04 -4.14 1.86
C THR A 235 11.72 -3.44 2.11
N GLY A 236 11.72 -2.12 2.00
CA GLY A 236 10.54 -1.30 2.20
C GLY A 236 10.94 0.15 2.42
N ASP A 237 10.04 0.90 3.02
CA ASP A 237 10.23 2.31 3.37
C ASP A 237 9.56 2.62 4.70
N PHE A 238 10.34 3.12 5.65
CA PHE A 238 9.79 3.73 6.85
C PHE A 238 9.43 5.18 6.57
N VAL A 239 8.22 5.56 6.93
CA VAL A 239 7.75 6.96 6.88
C VAL A 239 7.95 7.58 8.24
N LEU A 240 8.81 8.61 8.35
CA LEU A 240 9.38 9.07 9.62
C LEU A 240 9.28 10.59 9.77
N THR A 241 9.01 11.06 10.97
CA THR A 241 9.30 12.44 11.34
C THR A 241 10.79 12.62 11.64
N ALA A 242 11.27 13.86 11.63
CA ALA A 242 12.68 14.19 11.91
C ALA A 242 13.23 13.54 13.20
N LYS A 243 12.40 13.45 14.26
CA LYS A 243 12.81 12.89 15.57
C LYS A 243 12.95 11.37 15.56
N GLU A 244 12.30 10.68 14.62
CA GLU A 244 12.27 9.22 14.54
C GLU A 244 13.40 8.66 13.67
N VAL A 245 13.97 9.46 12.76
CA VAL A 245 15.02 9.05 11.80
C VAL A 245 16.17 8.31 12.48
N ASN A 246 16.95 8.98 13.34
CA ASN A 246 18.13 8.36 13.93
C ASN A 246 17.83 7.19 14.90
N PRO A 247 16.76 7.24 15.73
CA PRO A 247 16.30 6.07 16.47
C PRO A 247 16.02 4.84 15.59
N VAL A 248 15.34 5.03 14.46
CA VAL A 248 15.05 3.95 13.51
C VAL A 248 16.32 3.42 12.85
N ILE A 249 17.24 4.30 12.40
CA ILE A 249 18.55 3.87 11.86
C ILE A 249 19.26 2.98 12.89
N LYS A 250 19.32 3.42 14.15
CA LYS A 250 19.98 2.67 15.21
C LYS A 250 19.34 1.29 15.41
N ALA A 251 18.01 1.22 15.49
CA ALA A 251 17.27 -0.03 15.65
C ALA A 251 17.52 -1.01 14.49
N LEU A 252 17.45 -0.53 13.24
CA LEU A 252 17.73 -1.35 12.05
C LEU A 252 19.17 -1.88 12.07
N ARG A 253 20.15 -1.00 12.31
CA ARG A 253 21.58 -1.38 12.32
C ARG A 253 21.92 -2.36 13.43
N GLN A 254 21.36 -2.21 14.62
CA GLN A 254 21.54 -3.16 15.73
C GLN A 254 20.97 -4.56 15.43
N ASN A 255 20.01 -4.65 14.53
CA ASN A 255 19.40 -5.90 14.08
C ASN A 255 20.01 -6.43 12.76
N GLY A 256 21.13 -5.87 12.31
CA GLY A 256 21.81 -6.32 11.09
C GLY A 256 21.10 -5.93 9.79
N ILE A 257 20.19 -4.95 9.85
CA ILE A 257 19.47 -4.44 8.68
C ILE A 257 20.21 -3.21 8.15
N ALA A 258 20.54 -3.21 6.85
CA ALA A 258 21.19 -2.07 6.21
C ALA A 258 20.19 -0.96 5.92
N VAL A 259 20.57 0.29 6.16
CA VAL A 259 19.86 1.46 5.64
C VAL A 259 20.45 1.78 4.27
N THR A 260 19.60 1.89 3.26
CA THR A 260 20.00 2.03 1.85
C THR A 260 19.75 3.43 1.31
N ALA A 261 18.78 4.16 1.87
CA ALA A 261 18.48 5.54 1.50
C ALA A 261 17.72 6.28 2.62
N LEU A 262 17.83 7.62 2.62
CA LEU A 262 17.02 8.54 3.42
C LEU A 262 16.74 9.80 2.58
N HIS A 263 15.47 10.09 2.30
CA HIS A 263 15.06 11.21 1.43
C HIS A 263 13.61 11.64 1.72
N SER A 264 13.03 12.50 0.88
CA SER A 264 11.61 12.88 0.92
C SER A 264 10.92 12.41 -0.37
N HIS A 265 9.62 12.08 -0.28
CA HIS A 265 8.79 11.73 -1.46
C HIS A 265 7.88 12.89 -1.91
N MET A 266 7.67 13.87 -1.03
CA MET A 266 6.80 15.03 -1.24
C MET A 266 7.59 16.31 -0.98
N LEU A 267 7.03 17.44 -1.40
CA LEU A 267 7.68 18.74 -1.29
C LEU A 267 7.16 19.53 -0.09
N GLU A 268 5.86 19.47 0.21
CA GLU A 268 5.18 20.39 1.14
C GLU A 268 4.46 19.69 2.29
N GLU A 269 4.79 18.43 2.57
CA GLU A 269 4.00 17.59 3.46
C GLU A 269 4.06 18.06 4.91
N GLN A 270 2.95 17.89 5.63
CA GLN A 270 2.82 18.21 7.04
C GLN A 270 2.29 17.01 7.85
N PRO A 271 2.96 16.63 8.96
CA PRO A 271 4.29 17.11 9.39
C PRO A 271 5.38 16.78 8.35
N ARG A 272 6.54 17.44 8.40
CA ARG A 272 7.67 17.11 7.51
C ARG A 272 8.06 15.64 7.69
N LEU A 273 8.12 14.90 6.59
CA LEU A 273 8.43 13.48 6.57
C LEU A 273 9.77 13.18 5.89
N PHE A 274 10.34 12.06 6.30
CA PHE A 274 11.51 11.44 5.71
C PHE A 274 11.18 9.96 5.46
N PHE A 275 11.67 9.45 4.34
CA PHE A 275 11.46 8.10 3.88
C PHE A 275 12.79 7.36 3.92
N MET A 276 12.81 6.24 4.62
CA MET A 276 14.02 5.48 4.86
C MET A 276 13.90 4.06 4.32
N HIS A 277 14.74 3.76 3.34
CA HIS A 277 14.80 2.42 2.76
C HIS A 277 15.85 1.56 3.45
N PHE A 278 15.63 0.26 3.36
CA PHE A 278 16.47 -0.72 4.02
C PHE A 278 16.61 -2.01 3.22
N TRP A 279 17.61 -2.81 3.58
CA TRP A 279 17.86 -4.12 2.97
C TRP A 279 18.47 -5.11 3.97
N ALA A 280 18.00 -6.36 3.94
CA ALA A 280 18.67 -7.49 4.55
C ALA A 280 18.18 -8.81 3.92
N ASN A 281 18.93 -9.90 4.09
CA ASN A 281 18.52 -11.24 3.71
C ASN A 281 18.98 -12.25 4.77
N ASP A 282 18.04 -12.82 5.51
CA ASP A 282 18.28 -13.68 6.68
C ASP A 282 16.99 -14.44 7.07
N ASP A 283 17.00 -15.16 8.19
CA ASP A 283 15.82 -15.77 8.81
C ASP A 283 14.65 -14.79 8.92
N ALA A 284 13.48 -15.17 8.37
CA ALA A 284 12.34 -14.27 8.25
C ALA A 284 11.85 -13.76 9.61
N THR A 285 11.83 -14.61 10.63
CA THR A 285 11.35 -14.24 11.98
C THR A 285 12.36 -13.33 12.70
N LYS A 286 13.67 -13.53 12.51
CA LYS A 286 14.72 -12.61 12.98
C LYS A 286 14.55 -11.23 12.35
N LEU A 287 14.34 -11.18 11.04
CA LEU A 287 14.12 -9.94 10.32
C LEU A 287 12.85 -9.22 10.78
N ALA A 288 11.76 -9.96 11.00
CA ALA A 288 10.52 -9.42 11.54
C ALA A 288 10.72 -8.77 12.92
N ARG A 289 11.52 -9.37 13.82
CA ARG A 289 11.87 -8.76 15.10
C ARG A 289 12.66 -7.46 14.95
N GLY A 290 13.58 -7.41 13.99
CA GLY A 290 14.34 -6.19 13.69
C GLY A 290 13.46 -5.06 13.15
N LEU A 291 12.53 -5.38 12.24
CA LEU A 291 11.55 -4.42 11.73
C LEU A 291 10.57 -3.97 12.81
N ARG A 292 10.14 -4.87 13.69
CA ARG A 292 9.33 -4.51 14.87
C ARG A 292 10.05 -3.51 15.78
N ALA A 293 11.32 -3.78 16.11
CA ALA A 293 12.12 -2.89 16.95
C ALA A 293 12.27 -1.49 16.32
N ALA A 294 12.31 -1.39 14.99
CA ALA A 294 12.29 -0.13 14.27
C ALA A 294 10.91 0.55 14.30
N LEU A 295 9.82 -0.19 14.06
CA LEU A 295 8.44 0.33 14.19
C LEU A 295 8.16 0.88 15.59
N ASP A 296 8.70 0.26 16.65
CA ASP A 296 8.58 0.73 18.03
C ASP A 296 9.22 2.12 18.28
N GLN A 297 10.06 2.60 17.36
CA GLN A 297 10.62 3.95 17.39
C GLN A 297 9.80 4.98 16.59
N THR A 298 8.61 4.59 16.12
CA THR A 298 7.73 5.44 15.29
C THR A 298 6.36 5.63 15.93
N ASN A 299 5.66 6.68 15.54
CA ASN A 299 4.25 6.86 15.85
C ASN A 299 3.33 6.09 14.88
N SER A 300 3.58 4.78 14.74
CA SER A 300 2.71 3.89 13.95
C SER A 300 1.35 3.71 14.63
N ALA A 301 0.28 3.73 13.84
CA ALA A 301 -1.04 3.38 14.31
C ALA A 301 -1.06 1.90 14.73
N LYS A 302 -1.74 1.61 15.83
CA LYS A 302 -1.92 0.23 16.30
C LYS A 302 -2.96 -0.49 15.44
N GLU A 303 -2.78 -1.79 15.26
CA GLU A 303 -3.82 -2.64 14.69
C GLU A 303 -5.10 -2.57 15.55
N LYS A 304 -6.26 -2.47 14.88
CA LYS A 304 -7.58 -2.34 15.53
C LYS A 304 -8.19 -3.70 15.81
#